data_AF-A0A329HX56-F1
#
_entry.id   AF-A0A329HX56-F1
#
_cell.length_a   1.000
_cell.length_b   1.000
_cell.length_c   1.000
_cell.angle_alpha   90.00
_cell.angle_beta   90.00
_cell.angle_gamma   90.00
#
_symmetry.space_group_name_H-M   'P 1'
#
loop_
_entity.id
_entity.type
_entity.pdbx_description
1 polymer ?
#
loop_
_entity_poly.entity_id
_entity_poly.type
_entity_poly.pdbx_seq_one_letter_code
_entity_poly.pdbx_strand_id
1 'polypeptide(L)' 'MKPTANRSDSIAFLLGFIAAAVPGSWYLLSLSYGENGAKVALVVAAEFAAGFIAQYVHRKIRARRT' A
#
# COMPACT_ATOMS: atom_id res chain seq x y z
N MET A 1 17.79 -4.38 17.59
CA MET A 1 17.09 -4.72 16.32
C MET A 1 18.02 -4.43 15.16
N LYS A 2 18.21 -5.38 14.23
CA LYS A 2 19.14 -5.23 13.10
C LYS A 2 18.58 -4.17 12.12
N PRO A 3 19.27 -3.07 11.82
CA PRO A 3 18.72 -1.94 11.04
C PRO A 3 18.23 -2.33 9.63
N THR A 4 18.76 -3.40 9.07
CA THR A 4 18.33 -3.96 7.77
C THR A 4 16.92 -4.55 7.79
N ALA A 5 16.43 -4.97 8.96
CA ALA A 5 15.10 -5.54 9.09
C ALA A 5 13.99 -4.51 8.90
N ASN A 6 14.22 -3.28 9.35
CA ASN A 6 13.26 -2.19 9.19
C ASN A 6 13.20 -1.72 7.73
N ARG A 7 14.35 -1.70 7.02
CA ARG A 7 14.40 -1.31 5.61
C ARG A 7 13.64 -2.26 4.70
N SER A 8 13.78 -3.58 4.88
CA SER A 8 13.05 -4.56 4.05
C SER A 8 11.53 -4.45 4.23
N ASP A 9 11.08 -4.19 5.46
CA ASP A 9 9.66 -4.05 5.76
C ASP A 9 9.10 -2.73 5.19
N SER A 10 9.88 -1.64 5.21
CA SER A 10 9.51 -0.40 4.52
C SER A 10 9.40 -0.59 3.00
N ILE A 11 10.30 -1.37 2.40
CA ILE A 11 10.22 -1.68 0.96
C ILE A 11 8.95 -2.48 0.65
N ALA A 12 8.64 -3.50 1.45
CA ALA A 12 7.42 -4.29 1.29
C ALA A 12 6.15 -3.43 1.40
N PHE A 13 6.13 -2.48 2.34
CA PHE A 13 5.05 -1.50 2.45
C PHE A 13 4.91 -0.66 1.17
N LEU A 14 6.01 -0.06 0.70
CA LEU A 14 5.99 0.80 -0.48
C LEU A 14 5.53 0.04 -1.74
N LEU A 15 5.95 -1.21 -1.90
CA LEU A 15 5.50 -2.04 -3.03
C LEU A 15 3.99 -2.30 -2.98
N GLY A 16 3.44 -2.62 -1.80
CA GLY A 16 1.99 -2.80 -1.63
C GLY A 16 1.21 -1.51 -1.87
N PHE A 17 1.73 -0.37 -1.40
CA PHE A 17 1.14 0.94 -1.62
C PHE A 17 1.10 1.28 -3.12
N ILE A 18 2.24 1.18 -3.82
CA ILE A 18 2.34 1.50 -5.25
C ILE A 18 1.43 0.60 -6.09
N ALA A 19 1.33 -0.69 -5.74
CA ALA A 19 0.47 -1.64 -6.44
C ALA A 19 -1.02 -1.24 -6.39
N ALA A 20 -1.46 -0.56 -5.33
CA ALA A 20 -2.82 -0.02 -5.21
C ALA A 20 -2.93 1.41 -5.77
N ALA A 21 -1.87 2.22 -5.67
CA ALA A 21 -1.88 3.62 -6.11
C ALA A 21 -2.01 3.78 -7.62
N VAL A 22 -1.39 2.89 -8.41
CA VAL A 22 -1.50 2.92 -9.88
C VAL A 22 -2.96 2.73 -10.36
N PRO A 23 -3.66 1.62 -10.00
CA PRO A 23 -5.06 1.46 -10.37
C PRO A 23 -5.98 2.46 -9.66
N GLY A 24 -5.66 2.89 -8.43
CA GLY A 24 -6.41 3.91 -7.70
C GLY A 24 -6.39 5.27 -8.41
N SER A 25 -5.22 5.70 -8.87
CA SER A 25 -5.06 6.93 -9.65
C SER A 25 -5.80 6.85 -10.99
N TRP A 26 -5.72 5.71 -11.68
CA TRP A 26 -6.47 5.49 -12.92
C TRP A 26 -7.99 5.59 -12.70
N TYR A 27 -8.49 4.96 -11.64
CA TYR A 27 -9.89 5.04 -11.24
C TYR A 27 -10.32 6.49 -10.99
N LEU A 28 -9.56 7.25 -10.20
CA LEU A 28 -9.89 8.64 -9.89
C LEU A 28 -9.91 9.53 -11.15
N LEU A 29 -8.98 9.32 -12.08
CA LEU A 29 -8.94 10.05 -13.36
C LEU A 29 -10.12 9.72 -14.28
N SER A 30 -10.73 8.54 -14.15
CA SER A 30 -11.92 8.15 -14.91
C SER A 30 -13.22 8.81 -14.41
N LEU A 31 -13.20 9.43 -13.22
CA LEU A 31 -14.38 10.05 -12.64
C LEU A 31 -14.59 11.45 -13.24
N SER A 32 -15.85 11.81 -13.49
CA SER A 32 -16.20 13.18 -13.88
C SER A 32 -15.79 14.17 -12.79
N TYR A 33 -15.26 15.33 -13.21
CA TYR A 33 -14.93 16.46 -12.32
C TYR A 33 -16.18 16.89 -11.54
N GLY A 34 -16.28 16.47 -10.28
CA GLY A 34 -17.39 16.70 -9.35
C GLY A 34 -16.99 16.27 -7.94
N GLU A 35 -17.91 16.29 -6.98
CA GLU A 35 -17.66 15.93 -5.56
C GLU A 35 -17.25 14.45 -5.39
N ASN A 36 -16.00 14.13 -5.72
CA ASN A 36 -15.41 12.80 -5.55
C ASN A 36 -14.60 12.69 -4.26
N GLY A 37 -14.76 13.61 -3.31
CA GLY A 37 -13.96 13.64 -2.06
C GLY A 37 -13.99 12.33 -1.29
N ALA A 38 -15.17 11.69 -1.19
CA ALA A 38 -15.31 10.37 -0.56
C ALA A 38 -14.57 9.25 -1.31
N LYS A 39 -14.54 9.31 -2.65
CA LYS A 39 -13.85 8.33 -3.49
C LYS A 39 -12.34 8.49 -3.41
N VAL A 40 -11.85 9.72 -3.37
CA VAL A 40 -10.43 10.02 -3.12
C VAL A 40 -10.02 9.47 -1.75
N ALA A 41 -10.78 9.76 -0.70
CA ALA A 41 -10.51 9.25 0.64
C ALA A 41 -10.49 7.71 0.68
N LEU A 42 -11.42 7.05 -0.02
CA LEU A 42 -11.48 5.60 -0.12
C LEU A 42 -10.24 5.02 -0.82
N VAL A 43 -9.81 5.62 -1.94
CA VAL A 43 -8.62 5.17 -2.68
C VAL A 43 -7.37 5.31 -1.82
N VAL A 44 -7.18 6.46 -1.17
CA VAL A 44 -6.05 6.67 -0.25
C VAL A 44 -6.07 5.64 0.88
N ALA A 45 -7.22 5.39 1.51
CA ALA A 45 -7.33 4.35 2.54
C ALA A 45 -6.96 2.96 2.02
N ALA A 46 -7.38 2.62 0.80
CA ALA A 46 -7.04 1.35 0.15
C ALA A 46 -5.53 1.22 -0.14
N GLU A 47 -4.86 2.30 -0.54
CA GLU A 47 -3.41 2.33 -0.77
C GLU A 47 -2.63 2.03 0.51
N PHE A 48 -2.97 2.69 1.61
CA PHE A 48 -2.35 2.43 2.91
C PHE A 48 -2.64 1.00 3.39
N ALA A 49 -3.88 0.52 3.24
CA ALA A 49 -4.24 -0.85 3.61
C ALA A 49 -3.41 -1.88 2.83
N ALA A 50 -3.26 -1.69 1.51
CA ALA A 50 -2.44 -2.57 0.68
C ALA A 50 -0.97 -2.57 1.12
N GLY A 51 -0.41 -1.39 1.43
CA GLY A 51 0.94 -1.28 1.97
C GLY A 51 1.12 -2.03 3.29
N PHE A 52 0.22 -1.87 4.25
CA PHE A 52 0.28 -2.57 5.54
C PHE A 52 0.10 -4.09 5.39
N ILE A 53 -0.78 -4.54 4.49
CA ILE A 53 -0.96 -5.98 4.20
C ILE A 53 0.33 -6.56 3.63
N ALA A 54 0.95 -5.91 2.65
CA ALA A 54 2.20 -6.37 2.05
C ALA A 54 3.33 -6.45 3.08
N GLN A 55 3.46 -5.42 3.94
CA GLN A 55 4.41 -5.42 5.04
C GLN A 55 4.17 -6.56 6.04
N TYR A 56 2.92 -6.80 6.42
CA TYR A 56 2.54 -7.87 7.34
C TYR A 56 2.85 -9.26 6.75
N VAL A 57 2.48 -9.50 5.50
CA VAL A 57 2.76 -10.75 4.79
C VAL A 57 4.28 -10.98 4.68
N HIS A 58 5.04 -9.93 4.34
CA HIS A 58 6.51 -10.00 4.29
C HIS A 58 7.12 -10.41 5.63
N ARG A 59 6.70 -9.78 6.73
CA ARG A 59 7.13 -10.14 8.09
C ARG A 59 6.82 -11.60 8.42
N LYS A 60 5.61 -12.07 8.10
CA LYS A 60 5.18 -13.45 8.36
C LYS A 60 5.99 -14.46 7.56
N ILE A 61 6.30 -14.19 6.29
CA ILE A 61 7.13 -15.05 5.45
C ILE A 61 8.56 -15.09 5.98
N ARG A 62 9.12 -13.93 6.32
CA ARG A 62 10.48 -13.82 6.85
C ARG A 62 10.64 -14.57 8.17
N ALA A 63 9.70 -14.44 9.09
CA ALA A 63 9.72 -15.13 10.38
C ALA A 63 9.64 -16.66 10.25
N ARG A 64 9.09 -17.19 9.14
CA ARG A 64 9.09 -18.64 8.85
C ARG A 64 10.38 -19.15 8.21
N ARG A 65 11.22 -18.24 7.68
CA ARG A 65 12.48 -18.59 7.00
C ARG A 65 13.71 -18.48 7.93
N THR A 66 13.55 -17.84 9.08
CA THR A 66 14.54 -17.77 10.17
C THR A 66 14.23 -18.82 11.23
#